data_AF-A0A838JTM8-F1
#
_entry.id   AF-A0A838JTM8-F1
#
_cell.length_a   1.000
_cell.length_b   1.000
_cell.length_c   1.000
_cell.angle_alpha   90.00
_cell.angle_beta   90.00
_cell.angle_gamma   90.00
#
_symmetry.space_group_name_H-M   'P 1'
#
loop_
_entity.id
_entity.type
_entity.pdbx_description
1 polymer ?
#
loop_
_entity_poly.entity_id
_entity_poly.type
_entity_poly.pdbx_seq_one_letter_code
_entity_poly.pdbx_strand_id
1 'polypeptide(L)'
;MRSERAKYRRRRLGALLVAGVLGVAAYTGGGVGAEPPPAHYTVAPGDTLWGIAIEHTPLWEDPRPNVEAIREANDLSGYEIYPGMSLELPPSV
;
A
#
# COMPACT_ATOMS: atom_id res chain seq x y z
N MET A 1 62.81 -11.57 -27.56
CA MET A 1 61.49 -10.90 -27.74
C MET A 1 60.42 -11.73 -27.04
N ARG A 2 59.90 -11.29 -25.89
CA ARG A 2 58.90 -12.03 -25.09
C ARG A 2 57.80 -11.05 -24.61
N SER A 3 56.80 -10.90 -25.48
CA SER A 3 55.38 -10.60 -25.25
C SER A 3 54.96 -9.78 -24.01
N GLU A 4 54.80 -8.46 -24.16
CA GLU A 4 53.95 -7.60 -23.31
C GLU A 4 52.46 -7.80 -23.66
N ARG A 5 51.74 -8.71 -22.98
CA ARG A 5 50.27 -8.83 -23.09
C ARG A 5 49.56 -8.84 -21.72
N ALA A 6 50.10 -8.12 -20.75
CA ALA A 6 49.58 -8.13 -19.37
C ALA A 6 48.70 -6.92 -18.98
N LYS A 7 48.52 -5.93 -19.86
CA LYS A 7 47.91 -4.64 -19.47
C LYS A 7 46.39 -4.51 -19.71
N TYR A 8 45.74 -5.45 -20.41
CA TYR A 8 44.33 -5.28 -20.82
C TYR A 8 43.26 -6.07 -20.03
N ARG A 9 43.62 -6.78 -18.94
CA ARG A 9 42.64 -7.55 -18.11
C ARG A 9 42.14 -6.83 -16.85
N ARG A 10 42.66 -5.64 -16.52
CA ARG A 10 42.37 -4.97 -15.22
C ARG A 10 41.32 -3.84 -15.27
N ARG A 11 40.79 -3.49 -16.44
CA ARG A 11 39.83 -2.36 -16.56
C ARG A 11 38.35 -2.74 -16.61
N ARG A 12 38.00 -4.03 -16.64
CA ARG A 12 36.58 -4.47 -16.69
C ARG A 12 36.01 -4.99 -15.36
N LEU A 13 36.81 -5.03 -14.29
CA LEU A 13 36.36 -5.53 -12.98
C LEU A 13 35.91 -4.43 -12.00
N GLY A 14 36.28 -3.16 -12.23
CA GLY A 14 35.86 -2.04 -11.35
C GLY A 14 34.43 -1.53 -11.60
N ALA A 15 33.92 -1.68 -12.83
CA ALA A 15 32.62 -1.12 -13.21
C ALA A 15 31.41 -1.98 -12.79
N LEU A 16 31.61 -3.25 -12.42
CA LEU A 16 30.52 -4.14 -12.00
C LEU A 16 30.21 -4.09 -10.49
N LEU A 17 31.11 -3.57 -9.66
CA LEU A 17 30.88 -3.47 -8.22
C LEU A 17 30.08 -2.21 -7.82
N VAL A 18 30.20 -1.11 -8.57
CA VAL A 18 29.42 0.12 -8.30
C VAL A 18 27.94 -0.05 -8.69
N ALA A 19 27.66 -0.80 -9.77
CA ALA A 19 26.28 -1.14 -10.17
C ALA A 19 25.61 -2.13 -9.20
N GLY A 20 26.37 -3.05 -8.59
CA GLY A 20 25.85 -3.99 -7.59
C GLY A 20 25.45 -3.32 -6.28
N VAL A 21 26.23 -2.35 -5.78
CA VAL A 21 25.94 -1.64 -4.53
C VAL A 21 24.78 -0.64 -4.68
N LEU A 22 24.62 -0.01 -5.86
CA LEU A 22 23.45 0.82 -6.16
C LEU A 22 22.18 -0.02 -6.41
N GLY A 23 22.32 -1.24 -6.93
CA GLY A 23 21.19 -2.17 -7.10
C GLY A 23 20.68 -2.72 -5.77
N VAL A 24 21.56 -3.10 -4.85
CA VAL A 24 21.18 -3.67 -3.54
C VAL A 24 20.46 -2.65 -2.66
N ALA A 25 20.83 -1.37 -2.69
CA ALA A 25 20.13 -0.32 -1.95
C ALA A 25 18.67 -0.12 -2.40
N ALA A 26 18.37 -0.36 -3.69
CA ALA A 26 17.00 -0.32 -4.21
C ALA A 26 16.20 -1.58 -3.84
N TYR A 27 16.84 -2.74 -3.69
CA TYR A 27 16.17 -3.97 -3.24
C TYR A 27 15.86 -4.00 -1.74
N THR A 28 16.63 -3.29 -0.91
CA THR A 28 16.32 -3.11 0.52
C THR A 28 15.42 -1.90 0.80
N GLY A 29 15.15 -1.07 -0.22
CA GLY A 29 14.18 0.03 -0.18
C GLY A 29 12.74 -0.40 -0.50
N GLY A 30 12.48 -1.71 -0.52
CA GLY A 30 11.13 -2.27 -0.61
C GLY A 30 10.33 -1.97 0.65
N GLY A 31 9.74 -0.78 0.70
CA GLY A 31 8.63 -0.40 1.56
C GLY A 31 8.79 -0.75 3.03
N VAL A 32 9.42 0.15 3.81
CA VAL A 32 8.99 0.29 5.21
C VAL A 32 7.47 0.44 5.17
N GLY A 33 6.72 -0.35 5.92
CA GLY A 33 5.27 -0.53 5.79
C GLY A 33 4.48 0.79 5.83
N ALA A 34 4.39 1.45 4.69
CA ALA A 34 3.40 2.48 4.45
C ALA A 34 2.10 1.71 4.25
N GLU A 35 1.28 1.69 5.30
CA GLU A 35 -0.12 1.29 5.18
C GLU A 35 -0.70 2.07 3.99
N PRO A 36 -1.47 1.42 3.09
CA PRO A 36 -2.10 2.13 1.99
C PRO A 36 -2.83 3.35 2.54
N PRO A 37 -2.74 4.51 1.87
CA PRO A 37 -3.49 5.68 2.34
C PRO A 37 -4.96 5.29 2.46
N PRO A 38 -5.66 5.78 3.50
CA PRO A 38 -7.06 5.46 3.71
C PRO A 38 -7.88 5.78 2.46
N ALA A 39 -8.73 4.85 2.06
CA ALA A 39 -9.63 5.07 0.94
C ALA A 39 -10.76 6.01 1.39
N HIS A 40 -11.25 6.86 0.49
CA HIS A 40 -12.41 7.70 0.78
C HIS A 40 -13.59 7.35 -0.12
N TYR A 41 -14.78 7.35 0.46
CA TYR A 41 -16.03 7.06 -0.23
C TYR A 41 -17.04 8.18 -0.01
N THR A 42 -17.65 8.66 -1.09
CA THR A 42 -18.74 9.64 -1.00
C THR A 42 -20.07 8.92 -0.98
N VAL A 43 -20.82 9.06 0.11
CA VAL A 43 -22.13 8.43 0.32
C VAL A 43 -23.11 8.87 -0.76
N ALA A 44 -23.75 7.91 -1.42
CA ALA A 44 -24.79 8.11 -2.40
C ALA A 44 -26.21 8.03 -1.78
N PRO A 45 -27.25 8.55 -2.46
CA PRO A 45 -28.63 8.38 -2.03
C PRO A 45 -29.04 6.90 -1.97
N GLY A 46 -29.49 6.46 -0.79
CA GLY A 46 -29.93 5.08 -0.55
C GLY A 46 -28.86 4.18 0.09
N ASP A 47 -27.63 4.67 0.22
CA ASP A 47 -26.57 3.95 0.90
C ASP A 47 -26.87 3.78 2.39
N THR A 48 -26.31 2.71 2.93
CA THR A 48 -26.30 2.45 4.36
C THR A 48 -24.88 2.11 4.77
N LEU A 49 -24.50 2.41 6.02
CA LEU A 49 -23.17 2.07 6.52
C LEU A 49 -22.90 0.56 6.42
N TRP A 50 -23.94 -0.25 6.63
CA TRP A 50 -23.92 -1.70 6.46
C TRP A 50 -23.62 -2.13 5.01
N GLY A 51 -24.32 -1.53 4.03
CA GLY A 51 -24.11 -1.82 2.61
C GLY A 51 -22.68 -1.51 2.17
N ILE A 52 -22.19 -0.32 2.55
CA ILE A 52 -20.82 0.11 2.26
C ILE A 52 -19.81 -0.86 2.90
N ALA A 53 -20.03 -1.26 4.16
CA ALA A 53 -19.14 -2.22 4.83
C ALA A 53 -19.13 -3.59 4.15
N ILE A 54 -20.29 -4.12 3.72
CA ILE A 54 -20.37 -5.39 2.98
C ILE A 54 -19.54 -5.34 1.70
N GLU A 55 -19.61 -4.25 0.94
CA GLU A 55 -18.84 -4.12 -0.30
C GLU A 55 -17.32 -4.17 -0.06
N HIS A 56 -16.89 -3.81 1.14
CA HIS A 56 -15.49 -3.82 1.58
C HIS A 56 -15.14 -5.03 2.48
N THR A 57 -16.09 -5.95 2.69
CA THR A 57 -15.89 -7.18 3.47
C THR A 57 -15.87 -8.39 2.53
N PRO A 58 -14.89 -9.30 2.64
CA PRO A 58 -14.95 -10.57 1.94
C PRO A 58 -16.23 -11.36 2.25
N LEU A 59 -16.77 -12.07 1.26
CA LEU A 59 -18.06 -12.77 1.36
C LEU A 59 -18.13 -13.84 2.48
N TRP A 60 -16.98 -14.30 2.98
CA TRP A 60 -16.88 -15.32 4.03
C TRP A 60 -16.62 -14.72 5.42
N GLU A 61 -16.51 -13.41 5.53
CA GLU A 61 -16.24 -12.68 6.77
C GLU A 61 -17.50 -11.96 7.28
N ASP A 62 -17.50 -11.68 8.58
CA ASP A 62 -18.55 -10.89 9.21
C ASP A 62 -18.33 -9.42 8.87
N PRO A 63 -19.32 -8.68 8.33
CA PRO A 63 -19.16 -7.27 8.01
C PRO A 63 -19.28 -6.35 9.24
N ARG A 64 -19.78 -6.85 10.39
CA ARG A 64 -19.97 -6.03 11.60
C ARG A 64 -18.69 -5.32 12.07
N PRO A 65 -17.52 -5.98 12.14
CA PRO A 65 -16.26 -5.31 12.47
C PRO A 65 -15.92 -4.17 11.51
N ASN A 66 -16.17 -4.33 10.21
CA ASN A 66 -15.94 -3.27 9.22
C ASN A 66 -16.93 -2.10 9.37
N VAL A 67 -18.19 -2.37 9.73
CA VAL A 67 -19.14 -1.30 10.07
C VAL A 67 -18.63 -0.46 11.25
N GLU A 68 -18.14 -1.11 12.31
CA GLU A 68 -17.59 -0.42 13.47
C GLU A 68 -16.30 0.33 13.12
N ALA A 69 -15.42 -0.26 12.31
CA ALA A 69 -14.19 0.36 11.87
C ALA A 69 -14.46 1.65 11.07
N ILE A 70 -15.43 1.63 10.13
CA ILE A 70 -15.83 2.83 9.39
C ILE A 70 -16.44 3.86 10.34
N ARG A 71 -17.27 3.44 11.31
CA ARG A 71 -17.87 4.36 12.28
C ARG A 71 -16.80 5.09 13.09
N GLU A 72 -15.81 4.36 13.59
CA GLU A 72 -14.74 4.87 14.44
C GLU A 72 -13.76 5.75 13.67
N ALA A 73 -13.37 5.35 12.46
CA ALA A 73 -12.49 6.15 11.60
C ALA A 73 -13.08 7.52 11.22
N ASN A 74 -14.41 7.65 11.26
CA ASN A 74 -15.13 8.87 10.88
C ASN A 74 -15.74 9.62 12.08
N ASP A 75 -15.39 9.25 13.31
CA ASP A 75 -15.90 9.86 14.55
C ASP A 75 -17.45 9.95 14.59
N LEU A 76 -18.14 8.96 14.01
CA LEU A 76 -19.60 8.96 13.97
C LEU A 76 -20.17 8.61 15.35
N SER A 77 -21.09 9.44 15.85
CA SER A 77 -21.79 9.22 17.13
C SER A 77 -22.82 8.08 17.08
N GLY A 78 -23.14 7.60 15.88
CA GLY A 78 -24.11 6.53 15.62
C GLY A 78 -23.85 5.93 14.23
N TYR A 79 -24.90 5.41 13.60
CA TYR A 79 -24.80 4.74 12.29
C TYR A 79 -25.46 5.54 11.15
N GLU A 80 -25.85 6.78 11.43
CA GLU A 80 -26.51 7.63 10.45
C GLU A 80 -25.47 8.28 9.52
N ILE A 81 -25.74 8.17 8.21
CA ILE A 81 -24.92 8.75 7.15
C ILE A 81 -25.82 9.50 6.17
N TYR A 82 -25.28 10.51 5.50
CA TYR A 82 -26.04 11.37 4.60
C TYR A 82 -25.40 11.40 3.21
N PRO A 83 -26.21 11.46 2.14
CA PRO A 83 -25.67 11.63 0.79
C PRO A 83 -24.74 12.84 0.69
N GLY A 84 -23.60 12.66 0.03
CA GLY A 84 -22.53 13.65 -0.09
C GLY A 84 -21.52 13.66 1.07
N MET A 85 -21.74 12.89 2.14
CA MET A 85 -20.76 12.69 3.21
C MET A 85 -19.55 11.92 2.67
N SER A 86 -18.34 12.39 2.98
CA SER A 86 -17.09 11.66 2.67
C SER A 86 -16.72 10.81 3.88
N LEU A 87 -16.70 9.49 3.69
CA LEU A 87 -16.27 8.51 4.69
C LEU A 87 -14.85 8.04 4.39
N GLU A 88 -14.01 8.04 5.42
CA GLU A 88 -12.78 7.27 5.48
C GLU A 88 -13.12 5.78 5.59
N LEU A 89 -12.55 4.97 4.71
CA LEU A 89 -12.68 3.53 4.69
C LEU A 89 -11.36 2.91 5.14
N PRO A 90 -11.31 2.35 6.36
CA PRO A 90 -10.14 1.62 6.81
C PRO A 90 -9.95 0.33 5.99
N PRO A 91 -8.73 -0.25 5.98
CA PRO A 91 -8.55 -1.60 5.45
C PRO A 91 -9.48 -2.58 6.19
N SER A 92 -9.95 -3.59 5.47
CA SER A 92 -10.80 -4.65 6.03
C SER A 92 -10.12 -5.27 7.27
N VAL A 93 -10.84 -5.32 8.39
CA VAL A 93 -10.35 -5.89 9.67
C VAL A 93 -10.64 -7.38 9.82
#